data_AF-A0A2X3YAP3-F1
#
_entry.id   AF-A0A2X3YAP3-F1
#
_cell.length_a   1.000
_cell.length_b   1.000
_cell.length_c   1.000
_cell.angle_alpha   90.00
_cell.angle_beta   90.00
_cell.angle_gamma   90.00
#
_symmetry.space_group_name_H-M   'P 1'
#
loop_
_entity.id
_entity.type
_entity.pdbx_description
1 polymer ?
#
loop_
_entity_poly.entity_id
_entity_poly.type
_entity_poly.pdbx_seq_one_letter_code
_entity_poly.pdbx_strand_id
1 'polypeptide(L)'
;MLNKLQEFRRNLKKKSKGFTLVELIVVIIIIAIITAVAVPALTSFQDNARRSRIQSEHRELATAIQSYIGSQDDPETVKSITMEQLAPYISKNSKGDSAKIMDALAKNDTEPAHKIDGTTLVSTFHPSGVGTDKTKDKTWLYDWRYSGSNTN
;
A
#
# COMPACT_ATOMS: atom_id res chain seq x y z
N MET A 1 19.82 29.31 -59.58
CA MET A 1 19.59 29.01 -58.15
C MET A 1 18.28 28.26 -57.86
N LEU A 2 17.26 28.36 -58.72
CA LEU A 2 15.97 27.69 -58.54
C LEU A 2 16.01 26.14 -58.60
N ASN A 3 16.89 25.53 -59.40
CA ASN A 3 17.02 24.06 -59.48
C ASN A 3 17.47 23.41 -58.16
N LYS A 4 18.32 24.08 -57.36
CA LYS A 4 18.79 23.55 -56.07
C LYS A 4 17.67 23.53 -55.02
N LEU A 5 16.77 24.52 -55.05
CA LEU A 5 15.61 24.57 -54.16
C LEU A 5 14.55 23.52 -54.52
N GLN A 6 14.37 23.24 -55.81
CA GLN A 6 13.45 22.20 -56.28
C GLN A 6 13.95 20.79 -55.94
N GLU A 7 15.26 20.52 -56.06
CA GLU A 7 15.84 19.26 -55.61
C GLU A 7 15.69 19.03 -54.11
N PHE A 8 15.94 20.06 -53.29
CA PHE A 8 15.79 19.97 -51.85
C PHE A 8 14.35 19.63 -51.45
N ARG A 9 13.36 20.28 -52.08
CA ARG A 9 11.94 20.01 -51.85
C ARG A 9 11.51 18.61 -52.31
N ARG A 10 12.10 18.09 -53.40
CA ARG A 10 11.84 16.73 -53.90
C ARG A 10 12.41 15.65 -52.98
N ASN A 11 13.58 15.91 -52.39
CA ASN A 11 14.21 15.00 -51.43
C ASN A 11 13.48 14.95 -50.07
N LEU A 12 12.87 16.05 -49.64
CA LEU A 12 12.02 16.07 -48.43
C LEU A 12 10.74 15.23 -48.60
N LYS A 13 10.09 15.26 -49.77
CA LYS A 13 8.89 14.43 -50.05
C LYS A 13 9.17 12.92 -50.17
N LYS A 14 10.41 12.51 -50.49
CA LYS A 14 10.77 11.08 -50.60
C LYS A 14 11.09 10.41 -49.25
N LYS A 15 11.22 11.18 -48.17
CA LYS A 15 11.58 10.65 -46.83
C LYS A 15 10.40 10.46 -45.87
N SER A 16 9.19 10.86 -46.24
CA SER A 16 8.00 10.54 -45.44
C SER A 16 7.51 9.13 -45.74
N LYS A 17 8.19 8.12 -45.18
CA LYS A 17 7.59 6.78 -45.05
C LYS A 17 6.50 6.89 -43.98
N GLY A 18 5.24 6.73 -44.38
CA GLY A 18 4.12 6.66 -43.44
C GLY A 18 4.20 5.40 -42.58
N PHE A 19 3.67 5.47 -41.37
CA PHE A 19 3.53 4.32 -40.48
C PHE A 19 2.55 3.33 -41.10
N THR A 20 2.91 2.05 -41.18
CA THR A 20 1.99 1.03 -41.71
C THR A 20 1.03 0.57 -40.62
N LEU A 21 -0.19 0.22 -41.01
CA LEU A 21 -1.20 -0.32 -40.08
C LEU A 21 -0.71 -1.65 -39.46
N VAL A 22 0.06 -2.43 -40.22
CA VAL A 22 0.67 -3.68 -39.77
C VAL A 22 1.70 -3.45 -38.65
N GLU A 23 2.54 -2.43 -38.76
CA GLU A 23 3.49 -2.05 -37.70
C GLU A 23 2.75 -1.68 -36.40
N LEU A 24 1.60 -1.01 -36.49
CA LEU A 24 0.78 -0.73 -35.31
C LEU A 24 0.22 -2.01 -34.68
N ILE A 25 -0.33 -2.90 -35.50
CA ILE A 25 -1.02 -4.11 -35.05
C ILE A 25 -0.05 -5.04 -34.31
N VAL A 26 1.15 -5.24 -34.84
CA VAL A 26 2.14 -6.10 -34.19
C VAL A 26 2.54 -5.56 -32.81
N VAL A 27 2.70 -4.24 -32.69
CA VAL A 27 3.07 -3.60 -31.41
C VAL A 27 1.97 -3.77 -30.36
N ILE A 28 0.70 -3.53 -30.70
CA ILE A 28 -0.39 -3.71 -29.74
C ILE A 28 -0.56 -5.17 -29.32
N ILE A 29 -0.30 -6.14 -30.22
CA ILE A 29 -0.33 -7.57 -29.90
C ILE A 29 0.76 -7.91 -28.88
N ILE A 30 1.99 -7.43 -29.10
CA ILE A 30 3.10 -7.67 -28.16
C ILE A 30 2.80 -7.03 -26.79
N ILE A 31 2.29 -5.79 -26.77
CA ILE A 31 1.90 -5.11 -25.52
C ILE A 31 0.78 -5.88 -24.81
N ALA A 32 -0.22 -6.39 -25.53
CA ALA A 32 -1.32 -7.16 -24.95
C ALA A 32 -0.82 -8.44 -24.25
N ILE A 33 0.08 -9.18 -24.89
CA ILE A 33 0.66 -10.41 -24.32
C ILE A 33 1.46 -10.10 -23.04
N ILE A 34 2.32 -9.07 -23.08
CA ILE A 34 3.12 -8.67 -21.91
C ILE A 34 2.21 -8.21 -20.77
N THR A 35 1.22 -7.36 -21.07
CA THR A 35 0.31 -6.79 -20.06
C THR A 35 -0.53 -7.88 -19.39
N ALA A 36 -0.98 -8.90 -20.14
CA ALA A 36 -1.77 -10.00 -19.61
C ALA A 36 -1.06 -10.76 -18.48
N VAL A 37 0.26 -10.92 -18.54
CA VAL A 37 1.05 -11.58 -17.48
C VAL A 37 1.55 -10.57 -16.43
N ALA A 38 1.92 -9.36 -16.85
CA ALA A 38 2.51 -8.36 -15.98
C ALA A 38 1.54 -7.81 -14.93
N VAL A 39 0.28 -7.54 -15.29
CA VAL A 39 -0.72 -6.96 -14.38
C VAL A 39 -1.02 -7.85 -13.16
N PRO A 40 -1.39 -9.14 -13.30
CA PRO A 40 -1.69 -9.99 -12.14
C PRO A 40 -0.44 -10.28 -11.28
N ALA A 41 0.74 -10.35 -11.90
CA ALA A 41 1.98 -10.46 -11.14
C ALA A 41 2.18 -9.21 -10.28
N LEU A 42 2.04 -8.02 -10.86
CA LEU A 42 2.21 -6.74 -10.16
C LEU A 42 1.23 -6.57 -8.99
N THR A 43 -0.05 -6.93 -9.14
CA THR A 43 -1.02 -6.85 -8.04
C THR A 43 -0.63 -7.76 -6.87
N SER A 44 -0.18 -8.99 -7.14
CA SER A 44 0.27 -9.91 -6.09
C SER A 44 1.52 -9.42 -5.35
N PHE A 45 2.45 -8.78 -6.06
CA PHE A 45 3.63 -8.18 -5.44
C PHE A 45 3.26 -7.01 -4.52
N GLN A 46 2.35 -6.13 -4.98
CA GLN A 46 1.86 -5.02 -4.17
C GLN A 46 1.13 -5.51 -2.92
N ASP A 47 0.29 -6.53 -3.04
CA ASP A 47 -0.43 -7.14 -1.92
C ASP A 47 0.52 -7.76 -0.90
N ASN A 48 1.55 -8.48 -1.34
CA ASN A 48 2.58 -9.02 -0.45
C ASN A 48 3.34 -7.91 0.29
N ALA A 49 3.67 -6.81 -0.40
CA ALA A 49 4.31 -5.65 0.22
C ALA A 49 3.40 -4.96 1.24
N ARG A 50 2.12 -4.75 0.91
CA ARG A 50 1.10 -4.18 1.81
C ARG A 50 0.91 -5.06 3.04
N ARG A 51 0.80 -6.37 2.86
CA ARG A 51 0.70 -7.36 3.94
C ARG A 51 1.92 -7.31 4.86
N SER A 52 3.12 -7.27 4.30
CA SER A 52 4.37 -7.15 5.07
C SER A 52 4.46 -5.84 5.85
N ARG A 53 4.01 -4.73 5.24
CA ARG A 53 3.90 -3.43 5.90
C ARG A 53 2.95 -3.48 7.10
N ILE A 54 1.71 -3.96 6.92
CA ILE A 54 0.71 -4.07 7.99
C ILE A 54 1.24 -4.96 9.12
N GLN A 55 1.90 -6.07 8.80
CA GLN A 55 2.45 -6.95 9.83
C GLN A 55 3.59 -6.27 10.63
N SER A 56 4.41 -5.46 9.95
CA SER A 56 5.49 -4.72 10.60
C SER A 56 4.96 -3.58 11.47
N GLU A 57 3.97 -2.84 10.96
CA GLU A 57 3.26 -1.79 11.71
C GLU A 57 2.47 -2.36 12.89
N HIS A 58 1.87 -3.56 12.77
CA HIS A 58 1.21 -4.23 13.88
C HIS A 58 2.18 -4.50 15.04
N ARG A 59 3.40 -4.96 14.74
CA ARG A 59 4.44 -5.17 15.76
C ARG A 59 4.88 -3.85 16.39
N GLU A 60 5.09 -2.82 15.58
CA GLU A 60 5.43 -1.47 16.06
C GLU A 60 4.35 -0.93 17.00
N LEU A 61 3.07 -1.05 16.63
CA LEU A 61 1.93 -0.63 17.43
C LEU A 61 1.79 -1.45 18.72
N ALA A 62 2.02 -2.77 18.68
CA ALA A 62 2.02 -3.60 19.88
C ALA A 62 3.10 -3.15 20.87
N THR A 63 4.31 -2.87 20.40
CA THR A 63 5.40 -2.31 21.23
C THR A 63 5.06 -0.91 21.75
N ALA A 64 4.42 -0.08 20.93
CA ALA A 64 3.94 1.25 21.34
C ALA A 64 2.90 1.14 22.47
N ILE A 65 1.96 0.19 22.38
CA ILE A 65 0.97 -0.09 23.42
C ILE A 65 1.65 -0.51 24.73
N GLN A 66 2.62 -1.43 24.66
CA GLN A 66 3.37 -1.86 25.85
C GLN A 66 4.13 -0.71 26.50
N SER A 67 4.74 0.14 25.67
CA SER A 67 5.50 1.30 26.13
C SER A 67 4.60 2.37 26.75
N TYR A 68 3.42 2.61 26.14
CA TYR A 68 2.41 3.49 26.70
C TYR A 68 1.95 3.00 28.07
N ILE A 69 1.51 1.74 28.18
CA ILE A 69 1.06 1.13 29.43
C ILE A 69 2.14 1.22 30.51
N GLY A 70 3.39 0.89 30.17
CA GLY A 70 4.52 0.97 31.10
C GLY A 70 4.90 2.38 31.55
N SER A 71 4.43 3.42 30.84
CA SER A 71 4.64 4.82 31.22
C SER A 71 3.51 5.41 32.08
N GLN A 72 2.41 4.67 32.28
CA GLN A 72 1.31 5.10 33.12
C GLN A 72 1.60 4.83 34.59
N ASP A 73 1.14 5.71 35.49
CA ASP A 73 1.31 5.57 36.93
C ASP A 73 0.68 4.29 37.49
N ASP A 74 -0.44 3.85 36.90
CA ASP A 74 -1.11 2.59 37.22
C ASP A 74 -1.39 1.79 35.92
N PRO A 75 -0.49 0.85 35.57
CA PRO A 75 -0.62 0.02 34.37
C PRO A 75 -1.87 -0.88 34.34
N GLU A 76 -2.40 -1.28 35.49
CA GLU A 76 -3.52 -2.24 35.58
C GLU A 76 -4.88 -1.60 35.26
N THR A 77 -4.95 -0.27 35.33
CA THR A 77 -6.20 0.49 35.09
C THR A 77 -6.37 0.96 33.65
N VAL A 78 -5.39 0.73 32.76
CA VAL A 78 -5.45 1.16 31.36
C VAL A 78 -6.45 0.31 30.58
N LYS A 79 -7.70 0.79 30.52
CA LYS A 79 -8.81 0.04 29.90
C LYS A 79 -9.09 0.36 28.44
N SER A 80 -8.67 1.52 27.99
CA SER A 80 -8.93 2.01 26.62
C SER A 80 -7.75 2.84 26.17
N ILE A 81 -7.15 2.43 25.05
CA ILE A 81 -6.07 3.15 24.39
C ILE A 81 -6.61 3.65 23.06
N THR A 82 -6.35 4.91 22.74
CA THR A 82 -6.67 5.54 21.46
C THR A 82 -5.41 5.60 20.60
N MET A 83 -5.59 5.68 19.28
CA MET A 83 -4.43 5.75 18.37
C MET A 83 -3.63 7.04 18.56
N GLU A 84 -4.31 8.10 18.98
CA GLU A 84 -3.74 9.40 19.32
C GLU A 84 -2.80 9.30 20.53
N GLN A 85 -3.11 8.46 21.52
CA GLN A 85 -2.25 8.24 22.68
C GLN A 85 -0.99 7.44 22.34
N LEU A 86 -1.05 6.60 21.30
CA LEU A 86 0.12 5.87 20.80
C LEU A 86 1.06 6.74 19.97
N ALA A 87 0.62 7.93 19.55
CA ALA A 87 1.36 8.82 18.69
C ALA A 87 2.84 9.04 19.09
N PRO A 88 3.18 9.37 20.35
CA PRO A 88 4.57 9.60 20.73
C PRO A 88 5.40 8.31 20.85
N TYR A 89 4.78 7.13 20.85
CA TYR A 89 5.45 5.83 21.01
C TYR A 89 5.69 5.11 19.67
N ILE A 90 5.28 5.70 18.56
CA ILE A 90 5.46 5.15 17.20
C ILE A 90 6.55 5.95 16.49
N SER A 91 7.54 5.26 15.93
CA SER A 91 8.69 5.88 15.25
C SER A 91 8.27 6.69 14.01
N LYS A 92 7.17 6.28 13.37
CA LYS A 92 6.58 6.97 12.22
C LYS A 92 5.96 8.34 12.54
N ASN A 93 5.87 8.76 13.80
CA ASN A 93 5.41 10.10 14.17
C ASN A 93 6.51 11.16 13.93
N SER A 94 6.76 11.48 12.67
CA SER A 94 7.84 12.41 12.31
C SER A 94 7.59 13.86 12.74
N LYS A 95 6.37 14.27 13.14
CA LYS A 95 6.04 15.70 13.34
C LYS A 95 5.01 16.04 14.45
N GLY A 96 4.69 15.13 15.37
CA GLY A 96 3.92 15.47 16.58
C GLY A 96 2.44 15.85 16.34
N ASP A 97 1.86 15.40 15.24
CA ASP A 97 0.47 15.69 14.86
C ASP A 97 -0.30 14.38 14.71
N SER A 98 -1.19 14.07 15.66
CA SER A 98 -1.87 12.78 15.77
C SER A 98 -2.75 12.46 14.57
N ALA A 99 -3.31 13.47 13.89
CA ALA A 99 -4.08 13.30 12.65
C ALA A 99 -3.22 12.73 11.51
N LYS A 100 -1.91 12.99 11.50
CA LYS A 100 -0.99 12.47 10.47
C LYS A 100 -0.65 10.98 10.66
N ILE A 101 -0.85 10.40 11.84
CA ILE A 101 -0.43 9.03 12.10
C ILE A 101 -1.38 8.03 11.48
N MET A 102 -2.69 8.27 11.60
CA MET A 102 -3.69 7.46 10.90
C MET A 102 -3.54 7.54 9.37
N ASP A 103 -3.00 8.65 8.87
CA ASP A 103 -2.64 8.80 7.46
C ASP A 103 -1.33 8.13 7.07
N ALA A 104 -0.37 8.05 8.00
CA ALA A 104 0.94 7.42 7.77
C ALA A 104 0.89 5.89 7.87
N LEU A 105 -0.08 5.34 8.59
CA LEU A 105 -0.28 3.89 8.73
C LEU A 105 -0.94 3.29 7.50
N ALA A 106 -0.83 1.97 7.36
CA ALA A 106 -1.41 1.23 6.27
C ALA A 106 -2.95 1.34 6.27
N LYS A 107 -3.51 1.36 5.05
CA LYS A 107 -4.95 1.42 4.79
C LYS A 107 -5.35 0.27 3.86
N ASN A 108 -6.57 -0.22 4.03
CA ASN A 108 -7.29 -1.04 3.08
C ASN A 108 -8.22 -0.12 2.31
N ASP A 109 -7.80 0.27 1.11
CA ASP A 109 -8.43 1.33 0.32
C ASP A 109 -8.54 2.63 1.13
N THR A 110 -9.74 2.98 1.60
CA THR A 110 -10.00 4.17 2.42
C THR A 110 -10.06 3.87 3.91
N GLU A 111 -10.14 2.60 4.31
CA GLU A 111 -10.26 2.21 5.71
C GLU A 111 -8.89 2.02 6.38
N PRO A 112 -8.71 2.42 7.65
CA PRO A 112 -7.52 2.09 8.42
C PRO A 112 -7.32 0.58 8.51
N ALA A 113 -6.10 0.10 8.25
CA ALA A 113 -5.74 -1.30 8.42
C ALA A 113 -5.55 -1.67 9.90
N HIS A 114 -5.41 -0.69 10.79
CA HIS A 114 -5.17 -0.84 12.21
C HIS A 114 -6.27 -0.16 13.01
N LYS A 115 -6.92 -0.90 13.91
CA LYS A 115 -7.99 -0.42 14.78
C LYS A 115 -7.76 -0.96 16.18
N ILE A 116 -8.08 -0.17 17.20
CA ILE A 116 -8.11 -0.62 18.58
C ILE A 116 -9.57 -0.88 18.94
N ASP A 117 -9.88 -2.11 19.34
CA ASP A 117 -11.20 -2.52 19.79
C ASP A 117 -11.11 -2.99 21.25
N GLY A 118 -11.58 -2.14 22.16
CA GLY A 118 -11.46 -2.38 23.60
C GLY A 118 -10.00 -2.50 24.04
N THR A 119 -9.55 -3.74 24.26
CA THR A 119 -8.15 -4.06 24.61
C THR A 119 -7.38 -4.90 23.62
N THR A 120 -7.87 -4.92 22.39
CA THR A 120 -7.23 -5.66 21.32
C THR A 120 -6.85 -4.70 20.21
N LEU A 121 -5.58 -4.69 19.85
CA LEU A 121 -5.12 -4.14 18.59
C LEU A 121 -5.46 -5.14 17.49
N VAL A 122 -6.32 -4.70 16.57
CA VAL A 122 -6.75 -5.46 15.39
C VAL A 122 -6.09 -4.86 14.17
N SER A 123 -5.24 -5.64 13.51
CA SER A 123 -4.64 -5.27 12.23
C SER A 123 -5.17 -6.18 11.13
N THR A 124 -5.81 -5.63 10.11
CA THR A 124 -6.42 -6.41 9.03
C THR A 124 -5.80 -6.05 7.69
N PHE A 125 -5.46 -7.06 6.90
CA PHE A 125 -5.07 -6.93 5.50
C PHE A 125 -6.19 -7.47 4.61
N HIS A 126 -6.69 -6.61 3.72
CA HIS A 126 -7.63 -6.96 2.66
C HIS A 126 -6.89 -7.04 1.31
N PRO A 127 -6.84 -8.23 0.66
CA PRO A 127 -6.20 -8.39 -0.64
C PRO A 127 -6.86 -7.55 -1.73
N SER A 128 -6.09 -7.14 -2.74
CA SER A 128 -6.63 -6.39 -3.87
C SER A 128 -7.48 -7.30 -4.76
N GLY A 129 -8.63 -6.81 -5.21
CA GLY A 129 -9.47 -7.52 -6.19
C GLY A 129 -10.44 -8.56 -5.62
N VAL A 130 -10.56 -8.70 -4.29
CA VAL A 130 -11.57 -9.58 -3.65
C VAL A 130 -12.88 -8.86 -3.31
N GLY A 131 -12.99 -7.56 -3.62
CA GLY A 131 -14.22 -6.79 -3.47
C GLY A 131 -14.62 -6.63 -2.00
N THR A 132 -15.83 -7.05 -1.63
CA THR A 132 -16.31 -6.99 -0.24
C THR A 132 -16.15 -8.31 0.51
N ASP A 133 -15.45 -9.29 -0.08
CA ASP A 133 -15.26 -10.62 0.52
C ASP A 133 -14.24 -10.58 1.67
N LYS A 134 -14.76 -10.44 2.89
CA LYS A 134 -13.95 -10.44 4.12
C LYS A 134 -13.40 -11.81 4.50
N THR A 135 -13.84 -12.90 3.85
CA THR A 135 -13.30 -14.24 4.16
C THR A 135 -11.85 -14.42 3.73
N LYS A 136 -11.35 -13.52 2.89
CA LYS A 136 -9.96 -13.48 2.42
C LYS A 136 -9.08 -12.58 3.27
N ASP A 137 -9.65 -11.89 4.25
CA ASP A 137 -8.91 -11.00 5.12
C ASP A 137 -7.92 -11.80 5.97
N LYS A 138 -6.73 -11.22 6.13
CA LYS A 138 -5.77 -11.70 7.12
C LYS A 138 -5.70 -10.74 8.28
N THR A 139 -6.01 -11.24 9.47
CA THR A 139 -6.05 -10.42 10.68
C THR A 139 -4.98 -10.85 11.67
N TRP A 140 -4.36 -9.88 12.32
CA TRP A 140 -3.50 -10.08 13.48
C TRP A 140 -4.14 -9.38 14.67
N LEU A 141 -4.22 -10.10 15.77
CA LEU A 141 -4.78 -9.61 17.03
C LEU A 141 -3.64 -9.50 18.03
N TYR A 142 -3.63 -8.45 18.83
CA TYR A 142 -2.77 -8.32 20.00
C TYR A 142 -3.61 -7.80 21.16
N ASP A 143 -3.92 -8.66 22.12
CA ASP A 143 -4.61 -8.29 23.35
C ASP A 143 -3.58 -8.03 24.45
N TRP A 144 -3.54 -6.82 24.99
CA TRP A 144 -2.56 -6.45 26.01
C TRP A 144 -3.01 -6.79 27.44
N ARG A 145 -4.26 -7.20 27.65
CA ARG A 145 -4.73 -7.71 28.96
C ARG A 145 -4.44 -9.19 29.14
N TYR A 146 -4.40 -9.94 28.04
CA TYR A 146 -4.12 -11.37 28.06
C TYR A 146 -2.68 -11.63 27.64
N SER A 147 -1.85 -12.08 28.58
CA SER A 147 -0.44 -12.48 28.36
C SER A 147 -0.27 -13.71 27.43
N GLY A 148 -1.34 -14.19 26.78
CA GLY A 148 -1.36 -15.39 25.96
C GLY A 148 -1.32 -15.08 24.46
N SER A 149 -0.12 -15.15 23.89
CA SER A 149 0.22 -15.48 22.49
C SER A 149 -0.95 -15.49 21.47
N ASN A 150 -0.95 -14.48 20.59
CA ASN A 150 -1.65 -14.38 19.31
C ASN A 150 -1.91 -15.75 18.64
N THR A 151 -3.18 -16.14 18.53
CA THR A 151 -3.60 -17.27 17.68
C THR A 151 -3.57 -16.84 16.21
N ASN A 152 -2.77 -17.56 15.40
CA ASN A 152 -2.75 -17.44 13.93
C ASN A 152 -4.04 -17.97 13.30
#